data_AF-E3CW48-F1
#
_entry.id   AF-E3CW48-F1
#
_cell.length_a   1.000
_cell.length_b   1.000
_cell.length_c   1.000
_cell.angle_alpha   90.00
_cell.angle_beta   90.00
_cell.angle_gamma   90.00
#
_symmetry.space_group_name_H-M   'P 1'
#
loop_
_entity.id
_entity.type
_entity.pdbx_description
1 polymer ?
#
loop_
_entity_poly.entity_id
_entity_poly.type
_entity_poly.pdbx_seq_one_letter_code
_entity_poly.pdbx_strand_id
1 'polypeptide(L)'
;MRDRELAEWMLEEVNRDGVLTQDRVIREILETTGGEFACINRGGNWAVSRVLREAFRKLAGDSVTWDEAHRCWRKAVPPAEEPRS
;
A
#
# COMPACT_ATOMS: atom_id res chain seq x y z
N MET A 1 -5.77 -9.92 -12.55
CA MET A 1 -5.00 -8.75 -12.07
C MET A 1 -3.56 -9.17 -11.90
N ARG A 2 -2.61 -8.44 -12.49
CA ARG A 2 -1.16 -8.58 -12.23
C ARG A 2 -0.67 -7.56 -11.19
N ASP A 3 0.58 -7.68 -10.76
CA ASP A 3 1.22 -6.80 -9.77
C ASP A 3 1.08 -5.31 -10.11
N ARG A 4 1.23 -4.96 -11.39
CA ARG A 4 1.09 -3.58 -11.86
C ARG A 4 -0.35 -3.05 -11.73
N GLU A 5 -1.34 -3.80 -12.21
CA GLU A 5 -2.75 -3.39 -12.18
C GLU A 5 -3.25 -3.20 -10.75
N LEU A 6 -2.82 -4.08 -9.84
CA LEU A 6 -3.16 -3.99 -8.44
C LEU A 6 -2.48 -2.80 -7.76
N ALA A 7 -1.23 -2.51 -8.13
CA ALA A 7 -0.52 -1.33 -7.64
C ALA A 7 -1.15 -0.02 -8.16
N GLU A 8 -1.64 0.00 -9.40
CA GLU A 8 -2.44 1.11 -9.95
C GLU A 8 -3.72 1.31 -9.13
N TRP A 9 -4.46 0.23 -8.86
CA TRP A 9 -5.62 0.27 -7.98
C TRP A 9 -5.29 0.79 -6.58
N MET A 10 -4.22 0.29 -5.94
CA MET A 10 -3.79 0.79 -4.62
C MET A 10 -3.56 2.30 -4.63
N LEU A 11 -2.98 2.84 -5.70
CA LEU A 11 -2.72 4.26 -5.84
C LEU A 11 -4.02 5.05 -6.01
N GLU A 12 -4.96 4.55 -6.79
CA GLU A 12 -6.29 5.14 -6.95
C GLU A 12 -7.06 5.16 -5.63
N GLU A 13 -7.01 4.08 -4.85
CA GLU A 13 -7.68 4.00 -3.54
C GLU A 13 -7.08 4.99 -2.55
N VAL A 14 -5.75 5.08 -2.44
CA VAL A 14 -5.09 6.13 -1.62
C VAL A 14 -5.46 7.52 -2.14
N ASN A 15 -5.61 7.70 -3.45
CA ASN A 15 -6.02 8.99 -4.00
C ASN A 15 -7.48 9.35 -3.70
N ARG A 16 -8.37 8.37 -3.69
CA ARG A 16 -9.80 8.51 -3.43
C ARG A 16 -10.11 8.69 -1.95
N ASP A 17 -9.63 7.77 -1.10
CA ASP A 17 -9.92 7.71 0.33
C ASP A 17 -8.88 8.46 1.19
N GLY A 18 -7.73 8.81 0.62
CA GLY A 18 -6.61 9.44 1.34
C GLY A 18 -5.74 8.46 2.14
N VAL A 19 -6.30 7.29 2.48
CA VAL A 19 -5.66 6.22 3.24
C VAL A 19 -6.11 4.84 2.72
N LEU A 20 -5.19 3.88 2.69
CA LEU A 20 -5.41 2.51 2.31
C LEU A 20 -4.76 1.57 3.32
N THR A 21 -5.56 0.78 4.02
CA THR A 21 -5.06 -0.16 5.03
C THR A 21 -4.52 -1.44 4.40
N GLN A 22 -3.54 -2.07 5.05
CA GLN A 22 -3.01 -3.37 4.62
C GLN A 22 -4.11 -4.43 4.52
N ASP A 23 -5.07 -4.45 5.45
CA ASP A 23 -6.17 -5.40 5.43
C ASP A 23 -7.01 -5.31 4.14
N ARG A 24 -7.35 -4.08 3.71
CA ARG A 24 -8.11 -3.84 2.47
C ARG A 24 -7.35 -4.34 1.25
N VAL A 25 -6.03 -4.11 1.20
CA VAL A 25 -5.18 -4.61 0.12
C VAL A 25 -5.11 -6.13 0.10
N ILE A 26 -4.92 -6.76 1.26
CA ILE A 26 -4.90 -8.22 1.37
C ILE A 26 -6.22 -8.82 0.93
N ARG A 27 -7.35 -8.23 1.34
CA ARG A 27 -8.67 -8.67 0.92
C ARG A 27 -8.80 -8.62 -0.60
N GLU A 28 -8.46 -7.49 -1.22
CA GLU A 28 -8.52 -7.35 -2.67
C GLU A 28 -7.60 -8.35 -3.39
N ILE A 29 -6.40 -8.61 -2.86
CA ILE A 29 -5.48 -9.64 -3.39
C ILE A 29 -6.12 -11.04 -3.33
N LEU A 30 -6.75 -11.38 -2.20
CA LEU A 30 -7.39 -12.68 -2.02
C LEU A 30 -8.58 -12.84 -2.97
N GLU A 31 -9.37 -11.78 -3.19
CA GLU A 31 -10.55 -11.81 -4.06
C GLU A 31 -10.18 -11.78 -5.56
N THR A 32 -9.16 -11.01 -5.96
CA THR A 32 -8.83 -10.80 -7.37
C THR A 32 -7.73 -11.71 -7.92
N THR A 33 -6.72 -12.03 -7.11
CA THR A 33 -5.55 -12.83 -7.53
C THR A 33 -5.45 -14.16 -6.78
N GLY A 34 -6.41 -14.47 -5.91
CA GLY A 34 -6.40 -15.70 -5.12
C GLY A 34 -5.27 -15.79 -4.09
N GLY A 35 -4.69 -14.64 -3.68
CA GLY A 35 -3.62 -14.63 -2.67
C GLY A 35 -2.19 -14.61 -3.21
N GLU A 36 -1.98 -14.56 -4.53
CA GLU A 36 -0.64 -14.57 -5.16
C GLU A 36 0.33 -13.49 -4.59
N PHE A 37 -0.20 -12.31 -4.24
CA PHE A 37 0.57 -11.20 -3.67
C PHE A 37 0.45 -11.04 -2.15
N ALA A 38 -0.16 -12.01 -1.46
CA ALA A 38 -0.32 -12.02 -0.01
C ALA A 38 0.59 -13.10 0.61
N CYS A 39 1.26 -12.77 1.70
CA CYS A 39 2.13 -13.70 2.42
C CYS A 39 1.84 -13.63 3.91
N ILE A 40 1.90 -14.78 4.58
CA ILE A 40 1.80 -14.83 6.04
C ILE A 40 3.21 -14.63 6.61
N ASN A 41 3.38 -13.61 7.45
CA ASN A 41 4.65 -13.39 8.14
C ASN A 41 4.87 -14.43 9.25
N ARG A 42 6.07 -14.48 9.84
CA ARG A 42 6.41 -15.43 10.92
C ARG A 42 5.48 -15.34 12.15
N GLY A 43 4.82 -14.20 12.34
CA GLY A 43 3.85 -13.97 13.40
C GLY A 43 2.40 -14.37 13.04
N GLY A 44 2.17 -15.01 11.88
CA GLY A 44 0.83 -15.43 11.47
C GLY A 44 -0.04 -14.30 10.89
N ASN A 45 0.53 -13.13 10.62
CA ASN A 45 -0.23 -12.00 10.06
C ASN A 45 -0.07 -11.92 8.55
N TRP A 46 -1.16 -11.62 7.85
CA TRP A 46 -1.13 -11.32 6.42
C TRP A 46 -0.35 -10.05 6.14
N ALA A 47 0.58 -10.13 5.22
CA ALA A 47 1.44 -9.06 4.76
C ALA A 47 1.50 -9.05 3.23
N VAL A 48 1.66 -7.86 2.65
CA VAL A 48 1.78 -7.71 1.21
C VAL A 48 3.15 -8.20 0.77
N SER A 49 3.18 -9.02 -0.28
CA SER A 49 4.41 -9.56 -0.88
C SER A 49 5.35 -8.44 -1.31
N ARG A 50 6.65 -8.73 -1.25
CA ARG A 50 7.70 -7.79 -1.65
C ARG A 50 7.51 -7.32 -3.10
N VAL A 51 7.07 -8.22 -3.98
CA VAL A 51 6.87 -7.94 -5.41
C VAL A 51 5.87 -6.80 -5.61
N LEU A 52 4.70 -6.88 -4.96
CA LEU A 52 3.68 -5.84 -5.06
C LEU A 52 4.14 -4.52 -4.42
N ARG A 53 4.83 -4.59 -3.27
CA ARG A 53 5.40 -3.37 -2.63
C ARG A 53 6.40 -2.67 -3.54
N GLU A 54 7.25 -3.42 -4.24
CA GLU A 54 8.21 -2.85 -5.18
C GLU A 54 7.53 -2.26 -6.41
N ALA A 55 6.51 -2.93 -6.98
CA ALA A 55 5.71 -2.42 -8.08
C ALA A 55 4.95 -1.14 -7.69
N PHE A 56 4.30 -1.15 -6.52
CA PHE A 56 3.60 0.00 -5.96
C PHE A 56 4.53 1.18 -5.71
N ARG A 57 5.70 0.96 -5.09
CA ARG A 57 6.69 2.03 -4.87
C ARG A 57 7.16 2.64 -6.18
N LYS A 58 7.37 1.83 -7.23
CA LYS A 58 7.77 2.33 -8.56
C LYS A 58 6.69 3.20 -9.22
N LEU A 59 5.41 2.89 -8.97
CA LEU A 59 4.27 3.62 -9.52
C LEU A 59 3.94 4.89 -8.71
N ALA A 60 3.82 4.76 -7.39
CA ALA A 60 3.44 5.86 -6.50
C ALA A 60 4.57 6.87 -6.26
N GLY A 61 5.84 6.41 -6.33
CA GLY A 61 7.00 7.22 -6.00
C GLY A 61 6.89 7.80 -4.59
N ASP A 62 7.17 9.11 -4.48
CA ASP A 62 7.07 9.88 -3.23
C ASP A 62 5.65 10.40 -2.94
N SER A 63 4.65 10.06 -3.76
CA SER A 63 3.26 10.55 -3.57
C SER A 63 2.54 9.87 -2.41
N VAL A 64 3.03 8.72 -1.96
CA VAL A 64 2.42 7.89 -0.92
C VAL A 64 3.47 7.50 0.11
N THR A 65 3.11 7.62 1.39
CA THR A 65 3.95 7.18 2.51
C THR A 65 3.30 6.01 3.24
N TRP A 66 4.14 5.13 3.78
CA TRP A 66 3.71 4.02 4.62
C TRP A 66 3.74 4.42 6.10
N ASP A 67 2.60 4.30 6.78
CA ASP A 67 2.45 4.55 8.21
C ASP A 67 2.58 3.20 8.95
N GLU A 68 3.73 2.99 9.61
CA GLU A 68 3.99 1.73 10.34
C GLU A 68 3.08 1.56 11.56
N ALA A 69 2.65 2.64 12.20
CA ALA A 69 1.81 2.60 13.39
C ALA A 69 0.39 2.12 13.04
N HIS A 70 -0.15 2.57 11.91
CA HIS A 70 -1.51 2.24 11.46
C HIS A 70 -1.53 1.13 10.41
N ARG A 71 -0.36 0.70 9.92
CA ARG A 71 -0.20 -0.30 8.86
C ARG A 71 -1.03 0.06 7.63
N CYS A 72 -0.91 1.31 7.21
CA CYS A 72 -1.64 1.84 6.07
C CYS A 72 -0.76 2.73 5.19
N TRP A 73 -1.11 2.80 3.92
CA TRP A 73 -0.59 3.78 2.98
C TRP A 73 -1.45 5.03 3.05
N ARG A 74 -0.82 6.20 3.09
CA ARG A 74 -1.49 7.49 3.06
C ARG A 74 -0.84 8.40 2.04
N LYS A 75 -1.57 9.40 1.55
CA LYS A 75 -0.96 10.46 0.72
C LYS A 75 0.23 11.05 1.49
N ALA A 76 1.37 11.14 0.82
CA ALA A 76 2.48 11.90 1.32
C ALA A 76 2.01 13.35 1.40
N VAL A 77 2.01 13.90 2.60
CA VAL A 77 1.86 15.34 2.76
C VAL A 77 3.17 15.91 2.24
N PRO A 78 3.17 16.75 1.18
CA PRO A 78 4.39 17.46 0.81
C PRO A 78 4.86 18.18 2.06
N PRO A 79 6.17 18.22 2.38
CA PRO A 79 6.64 18.88 3.58
C PRO A 79 6.13 20.32 3.56
N ALA A 80 5.02 20.57 4.24
CA ALA A 80 4.62 21.90 4.60
C ALA A 80 5.77 22.35 5.48
N GLU A 81 6.47 23.38 5.01
CA GLU A 81 7.53 24.08 5.70
C GLU A 81 7.14 24.28 7.18
N GLU A 82 7.54 23.35 8.05
CA GLU A 82 7.34 23.49 9.49
C GLU A 82 8.40 24.49 9.98
N PRO A 83 8.00 25.65 10.57
CA PRO A 83 8.96 26.57 11.14
C PRO A 83 9.65 25.85 12.30
N ARG A 84 10.97 25.62 12.16
CA ARG A 84 11.82 25.15 13.26
C ARG A 84 11.48 25.93 14.54
N SER A 85 11.01 25.24 15.56
CA SER A 85 11.03 25.71 16.95
C SER A 85 12.15 25.03 17.72
#